data_AF-A0A7Y8G872-F1
#
_entry.id   AF-A0A7Y8G872-F1
#
_cell.length_a   1.000
_cell.length_b   1.000
_cell.length_c   1.000
_cell.angle_alpha   90.00
_cell.angle_beta   90.00
_cell.angle_gamma   90.00
#
_symmetry.space_group_name_H-M   'P 1'
#
loop_
_entity.id
_entity.type
_entity.pdbx_description
1 polymer ?
#
loop_
_entity_poly.entity_id
_entity_poly.type
_entity_poly.pdbx_seq_one_letter_code
_entity_poly.pdbx_strand_id
1 'polypeptide(L)'
;MSPHVLDIADGFAVACIEEALELRAAGIDSPILLLEGWFEAAELEMIVANNLWTVIHHHGQAADLIRARLQQPINVWLKLDSGMHRVGC
;
A
#
# COMPACT_ATOMS: atom_id res chain seq x y z
N MET A 1 19.50 15.67 2.65
CA MET A 1 18.28 15.37 1.89
C MET A 1 17.58 16.69 1.61
N SER A 2 17.42 17.09 0.35
CA SER A 2 16.79 18.39 0.03
C SER A 2 15.32 18.38 0.46
N PRO A 3 14.83 19.37 1.24
CA PRO A 3 13.48 19.36 1.83
C PRO A 3 12.32 19.52 0.83
N HIS A 4 12.60 19.78 -0.45
CA HIS A 4 11.61 20.40 -1.33
C HIS A 4 10.45 19.52 -1.82
N VAL A 5 10.53 18.18 -1.71
CA VAL A 5 9.43 17.29 -2.17
C VAL A 5 8.44 16.98 -1.04
N LEU A 6 8.90 16.94 0.21
CA LEU A 6 8.07 16.57 1.36
C LEU A 6 6.95 17.59 1.61
N ASP A 7 7.21 18.87 1.35
CA ASP A 7 6.26 19.96 1.61
C ASP A 7 5.21 20.13 0.49
N ILE A 8 5.35 19.43 -0.65
CA ILE A 8 4.45 19.60 -1.80
C ILE A 8 3.75 18.30 -2.24
N ALA A 9 4.17 17.14 -1.74
CA ALA A 9 3.58 15.86 -2.12
C ALA A 9 2.48 15.46 -1.11
N ASP A 10 1.27 15.20 -1.61
CA ASP A 10 0.17 14.69 -0.79
C ASP A 10 0.44 13.29 -0.22
N GLY A 11 1.37 12.55 -0.83
CA GLY A 11 1.81 11.22 -0.40
C GLY A 11 2.83 10.61 -1.36
N PHE A 12 3.27 9.40 -1.02
CA PHE A 12 4.21 8.60 -1.80
C PHE A 12 3.54 7.31 -2.30
N ALA A 13 4.06 6.74 -3.36
CA ALA A 13 3.65 5.43 -3.84
C ALA A 13 4.91 4.59 -4.15
N VAL A 14 4.90 3.33 -3.71
CA VAL A 14 6.05 2.41 -3.79
C VAL A 14 5.59 1.05 -4.32
N ALA A 15 6.51 0.23 -4.80
CA ALA A 15 6.19 -1.07 -5.39
C ALA A 15 5.90 -2.12 -4.32
N CYS A 16 6.68 -2.15 -3.23
CA CYS A 16 6.59 -3.17 -2.18
C CYS A 16 6.65 -2.61 -0.76
N ILE A 17 6.42 -3.48 0.23
CA ILE A 17 6.34 -3.08 1.63
C ILE A 17 7.69 -2.66 2.20
N GLU A 18 8.79 -3.26 1.74
CA GLU A 18 10.15 -2.95 2.19
C GLU A 18 10.51 -1.48 1.90
N GLU A 19 10.15 -0.99 0.71
CA GLU A 19 10.31 0.41 0.32
C GLU A 19 9.48 1.33 1.23
N ALA A 20 8.24 0.94 1.57
CA ALA A 20 7.41 1.72 2.48
C ALA A 20 8.01 1.78 3.90
N LEU A 21 8.55 0.66 4.39
CA LEU A 21 9.21 0.60 5.69
C LEU A 21 10.48 1.45 5.73
N GLU A 22 11.25 1.51 4.63
CA GLU A 22 12.41 2.40 4.51
C GLU A 22 11.99 3.87 4.64
N LEU A 23 10.91 4.28 3.96
CA LEU A 23 10.37 5.65 4.09
C LEU A 23 9.88 5.94 5.51
N ARG A 24 9.20 5.00 6.18
CA ARG A 24 8.78 5.14 7.57
C ARG A 24 9.98 5.25 8.51
N ALA A 25 11.02 4.45 8.31
CA ALA A 25 12.26 4.53 9.08
C ALA A 25 13.01 5.86 8.86
N ALA A 26 12.86 6.47 7.69
CA ALA A 26 13.37 7.80 7.38
C ALA A 26 12.53 8.96 7.98
N GLY A 27 11.46 8.66 8.72
CA GLY A 27 10.62 9.64 9.40
C GLY A 27 9.55 10.27 8.49
N ILE A 28 9.19 9.62 7.39
CA ILE A 28 8.12 10.09 6.51
C ILE A 28 6.78 9.59 7.08
N ASP A 29 5.94 10.52 7.54
CA ASP A 29 4.61 10.23 8.08
C ASP A 29 3.47 10.46 7.07
N SER A 30 3.76 11.05 5.90
CA SER A 30 2.77 11.23 4.82
C SER A 30 2.17 9.89 4.36
N PRO A 31 0.99 9.89 3.71
CA PRO A 31 0.42 8.69 3.11
C PRO A 31 1.41 7.96 2.19
N ILE A 32 1.44 6.63 2.28
CA ILE A 32 2.25 5.76 1.42
C ILE A 32 1.33 4.69 0.82
N LEU A 33 1.24 4.63 -0.51
CA LEU A 33 0.45 3.65 -1.26
C LEU A 33 1.33 2.53 -1.81
N LEU A 34 0.97 1.28 -1.51
CA LEU A 34 1.55 0.10 -2.15
C LEU A 34 0.90 -0.14 -3.52
N LEU A 35 1.66 0.00 -4.61
CA LEU A 35 1.16 -0.07 -5.99
C LEU A 35 0.83 -1.49 -6.46
N GLU A 36 1.36 -2.50 -5.78
CA GLU A 36 1.13 -3.92 -6.06
C GLU A 36 0.35 -4.63 -4.93
N GLY A 37 0.00 -3.89 -3.89
CA GLY A 37 -0.71 -4.41 -2.73
C GLY A 37 0.24 -5.20 -1.82
N TRP A 38 -0.18 -6.39 -1.43
CA TRP A 38 0.64 -7.35 -0.68
C TRP A 38 0.83 -8.64 -1.48
N PHE A 39 1.92 -9.36 -1.18
CA PHE A 39 2.21 -10.66 -1.79
C PHE A 39 1.79 -11.81 -0.89
N GLU A 40 1.93 -11.66 0.42
CA GLU A 40 1.49 -12.63 1.42
C GLU A 40 0.43 -12.05 2.37
N ALA A 41 -0.59 -12.84 2.74
CA ALA A 41 -1.66 -12.38 3.62
C ALA A 41 -1.17 -11.89 5.00
N ALA A 42 -0.01 -12.36 5.46
CA ALA A 42 0.61 -11.91 6.71
C ALA A 42 1.07 -10.44 6.66
N GLU A 43 1.34 -9.90 5.48
CA GLU A 43 1.73 -8.49 5.30
C GLU A 43 0.58 -7.52 5.62
N LEU A 44 -0.68 -7.99 5.66
CA LEU A 44 -1.83 -7.15 6.04
C LEU A 44 -1.68 -6.57 7.46
N GLU A 45 -1.08 -7.33 8.39
CA GLU A 45 -0.80 -6.81 9.73
C GLU A 45 0.26 -5.70 9.68
N MET A 46 1.25 -5.82 8.80
CA MET A 46 2.28 -4.80 8.62
C MET A 46 1.72 -3.54 7.96
N ILE A 47 0.81 -3.68 6.99
CA ILE A 47 0.09 -2.56 6.35
C ILE A 47 -0.67 -1.75 7.42
N VAL A 48 -1.38 -2.44 8.32
CA VAL A 48 -2.08 -1.79 9.44
C VAL A 48 -1.09 -1.11 10.39
N ALA A 49 -0.07 -1.84 10.84
CA ALA A 49 0.89 -1.35 11.82
C ALA A 49 1.65 -0.09 11.37
N ASN A 50 1.87 0.05 10.06
CA ASN A 50 2.61 1.18 9.47
C ASN A 50 1.70 2.22 8.78
N ASN A 51 0.38 2.12 8.98
CA ASN A 51 -0.63 3.02 8.39
C ASN A 51 -0.41 3.21 6.88
N LEU A 52 -0.29 2.11 6.14
CA LEU A 52 -0.08 2.10 4.70
C LEU A 52 -1.42 2.03 3.97
N TRP A 53 -1.48 2.66 2.80
CA TRP A 53 -2.56 2.47 1.84
C TRP A 53 -2.17 1.34 0.90
N THR A 54 -3.16 0.61 0.39
CA THR A 54 -2.89 -0.55 -0.45
C THR A 54 -3.83 -0.62 -1.63
N VAL A 55 -3.38 -1.23 -2.73
CA VAL A 55 -4.27 -1.59 -3.83
C VAL A 55 -4.84 -3.00 -3.65
N ILE A 56 -5.99 -3.25 -4.27
CA ILE A 56 -6.44 -4.60 -4.62
C ILE A 56 -6.48 -4.69 -6.14
N HIS A 57 -5.76 -5.66 -6.71
CA HIS A 57 -5.68 -5.84 -8.17
C HIS A 57 -6.00 -7.26 -8.65
N HIS A 58 -6.33 -8.19 -7.74
CA HIS A 58 -6.85 -9.51 -8.08
C HIS A 58 -7.71 -10.09 -6.94
N HIS A 59 -8.48 -11.14 -7.26
CA HIS A 59 -9.41 -11.77 -6.30
C HIS A 59 -8.72 -12.40 -5.08
N GLY A 60 -7.46 -12.81 -5.19
CA GLY A 60 -6.70 -13.40 -4.07
C GLY A 60 -6.57 -12.40 -2.92
N GLN A 61 -6.12 -11.17 -3.23
CA GLN A 61 -6.06 -10.06 -2.27
C GLN A 61 -7.44 -9.75 -1.67
N ALA A 62 -8.50 -9.69 -2.49
CA ALA A 62 -9.84 -9.48 -1.93
C ALA A 62 -10.24 -10.59 -0.94
N ALA A 63 -9.95 -11.85 -1.27
CA ALA A 63 -10.27 -12.99 -0.42
C ALA A 63 -9.45 -13.02 0.88
N ASP A 64 -8.17 -12.63 0.82
CA ASP A 64 -7.32 -12.50 2.02
C ASP A 64 -7.84 -11.41 2.94
N LEU A 65 -8.19 -10.24 2.38
CA LEU A 65 -8.71 -9.11 3.16
C LEU A 65 -10.05 -9.43 3.84
N ILE A 66 -10.94 -10.16 3.17
CA ILE A 66 -12.23 -10.59 3.75
C ILE A 66 -12.03 -11.53 4.95
N ARG A 67 -10.97 -12.35 4.92
CA ARG A 67 -10.64 -13.30 6.01
C ARG A 67 -9.82 -12.67 7.13
N ALA A 68 -9.12 -11.58 6.84
CA ALA A 68 -8.25 -10.92 7.79
C ALA A 68 -9.02 -10.31 8.97
N ARG A 69 -8.43 -10.43 10.17
CA ARG A 69 -8.93 -9.79 11.39
C ARG A 69 -8.03 -8.61 11.75
N LEU A 70 -8.27 -7.49 11.08
CA LEU A 70 -7.47 -6.28 11.26
C LEU A 70 -7.92 -5.52 12.51
N GLN A 71 -6.95 -4.99 13.26
CA GLN A 71 -7.23 -4.16 14.44
C GLN A 71 -7.76 -2.77 14.08
N GLN A 72 -7.51 -2.33 12.84
CA GLN A 72 -7.91 -1.02 12.33
C GLN A 72 -8.33 -1.14 10.86
N PRO A 73 -9.20 -0.25 10.36
CA PRO A 73 -9.51 -0.18 8.94
C PRO A 73 -8.27 0.22 8.13
N ILE A 74 -8.22 -0.21 6.87
CA ILE A 74 -7.17 0.17 5.92
C ILE A 74 -7.78 0.93 4.73
N ASN A 75 -7.00 1.84 4.14
CA ASN A 75 -7.38 2.52 2.91
C ASN A 75 -7.04 1.65 1.70
N VAL A 76 -8.07 1.35 0.90
CA VAL A 76 -7.96 0.44 -0.25
C VAL A 76 -8.27 1.18 -1.55
N TRP A 77 -7.39 1.01 -2.53
CA TRP A 77 -7.57 1.49 -3.90
C TRP A 77 -7.83 0.31 -4.83
N LEU A 78 -9.01 0.25 -5.46
CA LEU A 78 -9.29 -0.80 -6.44
C LEU A 78 -8.55 -0.50 -7.74
N LYS A 79 -7.70 -1.43 -8.18
CA LYS A 79 -6.93 -1.31 -9.44
C LYS A 79 -7.68 -2.01 -10.56
N LEU A 80 -8.15 -1.23 -11.53
CA LEU A 80 -8.86 -1.71 -12.71
C LEU A 80 -7.89 -1.85 -13.88
N ASP A 81 -7.88 -3.00 -14.57
CA ASP A 81 -7.20 -3.07 -15.87
C ASP A 81 -8.07 -2.38 -16.93
N SER A 82 -7.59 -1.26 -17.44
CA SER A 82 -8.25 -0.47 -18.49
C SER A 82 -7.64 -0.67 -19.88
N GLY A 83 -6.70 -1.61 -20.03
CA GLY A 83 -6.11 -1.97 -21.33
C GLY A 83 -4.60 -2.20 -21.33
N MET A 84 -3.92 -2.19 -20.17
CA MET A 84 -2.48 -2.46 -20.10
C MET A 84 -2.18 -3.96 -19.97
N HIS A 85 -3.13 -4.76 -19.48
CA HIS A 85 -3.01 -6.22 -19.36
C HIS A 85 -1.80 -6.69 -18.55
N ARG A 86 -1.47 -5.95 -17.48
CA ARG A 86 -0.37 -6.28 -16.56
C ARG A 86 -0.88 -6.66 -15.17
N VAL A 87 -1.63 -5.76 -14.55
CA VAL A 87 -2.24 -5.91 -13.22
C VAL A 87 -3.54 -5.11 -13.17
N GLY A 88 -4.51 -5.59 -12.41
CA GLY A 88 -5.85 -5.01 -12.31
C GLY A 88 -6.93 -6.07 -12.52
N CYS A 89 -8.05 -5.89 -11.81
CA CYS A 89 -9.24 -6.72 -11.98
C CYS A 89 -9.88 -6.53 -13.36
#